data_AF-A0A3G8H0S3-F1
#
_entry.id   AF-A0A3G8H0S3-F1
#
_cell.length_a   1.000
_cell.length_b   1.000
_cell.length_c   1.000
_cell.angle_alpha   90.00
_cell.angle_beta   90.00
_cell.angle_gamma   90.00
#
_symmetry.space_group_name_H-M   'P 1'
#
loop_
_entity.id
_entity.type
_entity.pdbx_description
1 polymer ?
#
loop_
_entity_poly.entity_id
_entity_poly.type
_entity_poly.pdbx_seq_one_letter_code
_entity_poly.pdbx_strand_id
1 'polypeptide(L)'
;MLKVTVEVVGPGRNGPGRQIATAYIGRLERSAVADYAVQLNEPPFGDGEKRALHGYPRYASSVFDLVARALAVGLTGTEELPPRPLALRVPIHLSGDTSYVRLGEILEPAVTYFRKHIEYSTCPVIEEDSEPMQCAYASDWLSFLARRR
;
A
#
# COMPACT_ATOMS: atom_id res chain seq x y z
N MET A 1 18.37 15.82 0.41
CA MET A 1 17.10 15.07 0.34
C MET A 1 17.44 13.61 0.25
N LEU A 2 16.88 12.77 1.10
CA LEU A 2 17.01 11.32 1.08
C LEU A 2 15.76 10.74 0.41
N LYS A 3 15.93 9.82 -0.54
CA LYS A 3 14.84 9.10 -1.20
C LYS A 3 14.98 7.62 -0.88
N VAL A 4 13.91 7.02 -0.37
CA VAL A 4 13.82 5.58 -0.11
C VAL A 4 12.82 4.99 -1.10
N THR A 5 13.18 3.91 -1.78
CA THR A 5 12.29 3.18 -2.69
C THR A 5 12.01 1.79 -2.15
N VAL A 6 10.77 1.33 -2.30
CA VAL A 6 10.38 -0.05 -2.03
C VAL A 6 10.12 -0.72 -3.37
N GLU A 7 10.82 -1.83 -3.61
CA GLU A 7 10.76 -2.57 -4.87
C GLU A 7 10.37 -4.03 -4.63
N VAL A 8 9.53 -4.56 -5.52
CA VAL A 8 9.29 -6.00 -5.60
C VAL A 8 10.27 -6.59 -6.60
N VAL A 9 11.19 -7.42 -6.08
CA VAL A 9 12.16 -8.17 -6.88
C VAL A 9 11.67 -9.60 -7.03
N GLY A 10 11.51 -10.06 -8.28
CA GLY A 10 11.14 -11.44 -8.57
C GLY A 10 12.37 -12.36 -8.56
N PRO A 11 12.25 -13.62 -8.09
CA PRO A 11 13.34 -14.58 -8.16
C PRO A 11 13.78 -14.78 -9.62
N GLY A 12 15.09 -14.72 -9.88
CA GLY A 12 15.68 -14.93 -11.22
C GLY A 12 15.66 -13.73 -12.17
N ARG A 13 15.17 -12.56 -11.75
CA ARG A 13 15.27 -11.33 -12.54
C ARG A 13 16.55 -10.55 -12.19
N ASN A 14 17.44 -10.39 -13.16
CA ASN A 14 18.65 -9.56 -13.06
C ASN A 14 18.42 -8.08 -13.45
N GLY A 15 17.18 -7.60 -13.33
CA GLY A 15 16.79 -6.22 -13.67
C GLY A 15 16.27 -5.44 -12.46
N PRO A 16 16.06 -4.12 -12.59
CA PRO A 16 15.48 -3.32 -11.52
C PRO A 16 14.11 -3.88 -11.13
N GLY A 17 13.83 -3.91 -9.82
CA GLY A 17 12.55 -4.39 -9.29
C GLY A 17 11.41 -3.45 -9.70
N ARG A 18 10.18 -3.93 -9.59
CA ARG A 18 9.02 -3.05 -9.77
C ARG A 18 8.90 -2.17 -8.52
N GLN A 19 9.15 -0.88 -8.65
CA GLN A 19 8.91 0.08 -7.57
C GLN A 19 7.42 0.13 -7.22
N ILE A 20 7.12 0.02 -5.92
CA ILE A 20 5.75 0.02 -5.39
C ILE A 20 5.47 1.16 -4.41
N ALA A 21 6.51 1.76 -3.82
CA ALA A 21 6.36 2.92 -2.95
C ALA A 21 7.65 3.75 -2.91
N THR A 22 7.52 4.99 -2.47
CA THR A 22 8.63 5.94 -2.26
C THR A 22 8.43 6.72 -0.97
N ALA A 23 9.51 7.00 -0.25
CA ALA A 23 9.53 8.03 0.78
C ALA A 23 10.56 9.12 0.43
N TYR A 24 10.13 10.37 0.51
CA TYR A 24 11.00 11.54 0.41
C TYR A 24 11.22 12.14 1.80
N ILE A 25 12.48 12.22 2.22
CA ILE A 25 12.88 12.74 3.52
C ILE A 25 13.78 13.95 3.30
N GLY A 26 13.25 15.13 3.62
CA GLY A 26 13.91 16.42 3.46
C GLY A 26 14.20 17.06 4.80
N ARG A 27 15.44 17.50 5.00
CA ARG A 27 15.80 18.29 6.18
C ARG A 27 15.30 19.72 5.99
N LEU A 28 14.63 20.27 7.01
CA LEU A 28 14.07 21.63 6.95
C LEU A 28 15.09 22.70 7.32
N GLU A 29 15.99 22.41 8.26
CA GLU A 29 16.90 23.41 8.83
C GLU A 29 18.32 22.90 9.01
N ARG A 30 19.31 23.81 9.04
CA ARG A 30 20.73 23.49 9.22
C ARG A 30 21.15 23.60 10.70
N SER A 31 20.75 22.64 11.52
CA SER A 31 21.09 22.53 12.96
C SER A 31 21.59 21.13 13.36
N ALA A 32 22.32 21.00 14.47
CA ALA A 32 22.73 19.68 14.98
C ALA A 32 21.53 18.77 15.32
N VAL A 33 20.42 19.39 15.72
CA VAL A 33 19.12 18.78 16.01
C VAL A 33 18.11 19.45 15.09
N ALA A 34 17.58 18.72 14.11
CA ALA A 34 16.82 19.30 13.00
C ALA A 34 15.49 18.61 12.77
N ASP A 35 14.54 19.37 12.24
CA ASP A 35 13.26 18.85 11.77
C ASP A 35 13.40 18.32 10.34
N TYR A 36 12.67 17.24 10.05
CA TYR A 36 12.62 16.59 8.75
C TYR A 36 11.19 16.50 8.24
N ALA A 37 10.95 17.00 7.02
CA ALA A 37 9.73 16.72 6.28
C ALA A 37 9.80 15.33 5.64
N VAL A 38 8.73 14.58 5.80
CA VAL A 38 8.55 13.24 5.26
C VAL A 38 7.31 13.25 4.36
N GLN A 39 7.45 12.71 3.16
CA GLN A 39 6.33 12.50 2.24
C GLN A 39 6.37 11.08 1.71
N LEU A 40 5.29 10.32 1.93
CA LEU A 40 5.13 8.98 1.39
C LEU A 40 4.35 9.05 0.08
N ASN A 41 4.75 8.27 -0.91
CA ASN A 41 4.02 8.08 -2.16
C ASN A 41 3.83 6.59 -2.40
N GLU A 42 2.57 6.19 -2.56
CA GLU A 42 2.18 4.82 -2.79
C GLU A 42 1.10 4.75 -3.88
N PRO A 43 1.44 4.38 -5.13
CA PRO A 43 0.45 4.21 -6.17
C PRO A 43 -0.48 3.02 -5.86
N PRO A 44 -1.82 3.17 -6.01
CA PRO A 44 -2.52 4.23 -6.73
C PRO A 44 -2.96 5.44 -5.89
N PHE A 45 -2.68 5.48 -4.58
CA PHE A 45 -3.12 6.56 -3.68
C PHE A 45 -2.39 7.89 -3.89
N GLY A 46 -1.28 7.88 -4.63
CA GLY A 46 -0.55 9.09 -5.02
C GLY A 46 0.35 9.61 -3.91
N ASP A 47 0.51 10.93 -3.86
CA ASP A 47 1.31 11.61 -2.84
C ASP A 47 0.51 11.75 -1.54
N GLY A 48 1.02 11.16 -0.47
CA GLY A 48 0.53 11.34 0.87
C GLY A 48 0.84 12.74 1.42
N GLU A 49 0.19 13.04 2.55
CA GLU A 49 0.41 14.26 3.31
C GLU A 49 1.87 14.39 3.75
N LYS A 50 2.40 15.61 3.71
CA LYS A 50 3.72 15.90 4.26
C LYS A 50 3.64 15.99 5.78
N ARG A 51 4.49 15.24 6.46
CA ARG A 51 4.55 15.20 7.93
C ARG A 51 5.94 15.57 8.43
N ALA A 52 6.03 16.07 9.66
CA ALA A 52 7.28 16.51 10.25
C ALA A 52 7.76 15.57 11.35
N LEU A 53 8.98 15.05 11.22
CA LEU A 53 9.72 14.44 12.31
C LEU A 53 10.51 15.55 13.00
N HIS A 54 10.24 15.78 14.28
CA HIS A 54 10.80 16.89 15.03
C HIS A 54 12.07 16.51 15.78
N GLY A 55 13.02 17.43 15.85
CA GLY A 55 14.14 17.36 16.80
C GLY A 55 15.07 16.15 16.62
N TYR A 56 15.25 15.66 15.39
CA TYR A 56 16.12 14.49 15.18
C TYR A 56 17.62 14.88 15.25
N PRO A 57 18.40 14.29 16.16
CA PRO A 57 19.82 14.60 16.31
C PRO A 57 20.64 13.97 15.18
N ARG A 58 21.29 14.81 14.39
CA ARG A 58 22.07 14.37 13.22
C ARG A 58 23.28 13.54 13.67
N TYR A 59 23.50 12.41 13.00
CA TYR A 59 24.61 11.48 13.25
C TYR A 59 24.62 10.83 14.64
N ALA A 60 23.54 10.96 15.42
CA ALA A 60 23.40 10.24 16.68
C ALA A 60 23.24 8.73 16.48
N SER A 61 22.82 8.31 15.28
CA SER A 61 22.62 6.91 14.91
C SER A 61 22.83 6.71 13.40
N SER A 62 22.60 5.48 12.95
CA SER A 62 22.54 5.10 11.53
C SER A 62 21.49 5.90 10.78
N VAL A 63 21.70 6.11 9.48
CA VAL A 63 20.68 6.68 8.59
C VAL A 63 19.40 5.85 8.56
N PHE A 64 19.48 4.54 8.84
CA PHE A 64 18.31 3.67 8.91
C PHE A 64 17.41 3.96 10.12
N ASP A 65 17.95 4.51 11.21
CA ASP A 65 17.13 4.97 12.35
C ASP A 65 16.26 6.17 11.93
N LEU A 66 16.86 7.15 11.24
CA LEU A 66 16.13 8.26 10.63
C LEU A 66 15.05 7.77 9.67
N VAL A 67 15.37 6.80 8.80
CA VAL A 67 14.40 6.21 7.87
C VAL A 67 13.25 5.55 8.62
N ALA A 68 13.52 4.74 9.65
CA ALA A 68 12.49 4.05 10.40
C ALA A 68 11.53 5.02 11.10
N ARG A 69 12.07 6.04 11.79
CA ARG A 69 11.27 7.08 12.46
C ARG A 69 10.49 7.94 11.48
N ALA A 70 11.12 8.32 10.37
CA ALA A 70 10.46 9.05 9.30
C ALA A 70 9.29 8.25 8.71
N LEU A 71 9.47 6.95 8.46
CA LEU A 71 8.40 6.08 7.98
C LEU A 71 7.26 5.96 9.00
N ALA A 72 7.57 5.83 10.30
CA ALA A 72 6.56 5.83 11.35
C ALA A 72 5.72 7.11 11.31
N VAL A 73 6.37 8.29 11.35
CA VAL A 73 5.68 9.59 11.29
C VAL A 73 4.90 9.76 9.99
N GLY A 74 5.47 9.35 8.86
CA GLY A 74 4.79 9.39 7.57
C GLY A 74 3.50 8.56 7.55
N LEU A 75 3.49 7.40 8.22
CA LEU A 75 2.33 6.50 8.27
C LEU A 75 1.29 6.94 9.31
N THR A 76 1.71 7.29 10.52
CA THR A 76 0.79 7.46 11.68
C THR A 76 0.71 8.90 12.19
N GLY A 77 1.68 9.75 11.84
CA GLY A 77 1.80 11.11 12.37
C GLY A 77 2.57 11.17 13.68
N THR A 78 2.97 10.01 14.22
CA THR A 78 3.75 9.87 15.45
C THR A 78 4.96 8.98 15.18
N GLU A 79 5.92 8.95 16.11
CA GLU A 79 7.07 8.04 16.03
C GLU A 79 6.72 6.59 16.46
N GLU A 80 5.52 6.13 16.10
CA GLU A 80 5.03 4.78 16.35
C GLU A 80 4.58 4.13 15.05
N LEU A 81 4.98 2.87 14.84
CA LEU A 81 4.54 2.10 13.69
C LEU A 81 3.06 1.71 13.86
N PRO A 82 2.29 1.67 12.75
CA PRO A 82 0.92 1.17 12.82
C PRO A 82 0.91 -0.29 13.27
N PRO A 83 -0.21 -0.78 13.84
CA PRO A 83 -0.34 -2.19 14.16
C PRO A 83 -0.14 -3.06 12.92
N ARG A 84 0.36 -4.28 13.13
CA ARG A 84 0.56 -5.23 12.03
C ARG A 84 -0.77 -5.45 11.30
N PRO A 85 -0.83 -5.26 9.96
CA PRO A 85 -2.04 -5.50 9.19
C PRO A 85 -2.54 -6.94 9.35
N LEU A 86 -3.86 -7.09 9.44
CA LEU A 86 -4.52 -8.39 9.50
C LEU A 86 -4.63 -9.01 8.10
N ALA A 87 -4.67 -10.34 8.06
CA ALA A 87 -4.95 -11.05 6.80
C ALA A 87 -6.38 -10.74 6.33
N LEU A 88 -6.52 -10.38 5.06
CA LEU A 88 -7.82 -10.10 4.45
C LEU A 88 -8.65 -11.39 4.38
N ARG A 89 -9.82 -11.37 5.01
CA ARG A 89 -10.80 -12.46 4.98
C ARG A 89 -12.06 -11.95 4.29
N VAL A 90 -12.06 -11.99 2.97
CA VAL A 90 -13.19 -11.61 2.14
C VAL A 90 -14.02 -12.87 1.85
N PRO A 91 -15.33 -12.88 2.13
CA PRO A 91 -16.19 -14.01 1.80
C PRO A 91 -16.23 -14.29 0.30
N ILE A 92 -16.31 -15.57 -0.06
CA ILE A 92 -16.59 -16.02 -1.43
C ILE A 92 -18.03 -16.50 -1.45
N HIS A 93 -18.83 -15.90 -2.32
CA HIS A 93 -20.24 -16.21 -2.54
C HIS A 93 -20.39 -17.13 -3.77
N LEU A 94 -21.56 -17.75 -3.87
CA LEU A 94 -21.93 -18.63 -4.98
C LEU A 94 -23.33 -18.25 -5.48
N SER A 95 -23.47 -18.06 -6.79
CA SER A 95 -24.73 -17.88 -7.49
C SER A 95 -24.75 -18.80 -8.72
N GLY A 96 -25.60 -19.84 -8.69
CA GLY A 96 -25.52 -20.97 -9.61
C GLY A 96 -24.12 -21.62 -9.60
N ASP A 97 -23.47 -21.65 -10.75
CA ASP A 97 -22.09 -22.15 -10.92
C ASP A 97 -21.03 -21.04 -10.81
N THR A 98 -21.42 -19.79 -10.55
CA THR A 98 -20.51 -18.63 -10.51
C THR A 98 -20.07 -18.33 -9.07
N SER A 99 -18.78 -18.47 -8.79
CA SER A 99 -18.18 -18.03 -7.53
C SER A 99 -17.65 -16.59 -7.64
N TYR A 100 -17.99 -15.74 -6.68
CA TYR A 100 -17.70 -14.32 -6.74
C TYR A 100 -17.37 -13.72 -5.37
N VAL A 101 -16.75 -12.55 -5.38
CA VAL A 101 -16.57 -11.69 -4.20
C VAL A 101 -17.30 -10.37 -4.43
N ARG A 102 -17.84 -9.78 -3.37
CA ARG A 102 -18.43 -8.44 -3.42
C ARG A 102 -17.35 -7.40 -3.21
N LEU A 103 -17.31 -6.39 -4.08
CA LEU A 103 -16.33 -5.31 -3.96
C LEU A 103 -16.54 -4.50 -2.68
N GLY A 104 -17.79 -4.34 -2.22
CA GLY A 104 -18.12 -3.65 -0.97
C GLY A 104 -17.68 -4.39 0.31
N GLU A 105 -17.36 -5.68 0.23
CA GLU A 105 -16.85 -6.47 1.37
C GLU A 105 -15.32 -6.40 1.49
N ILE A 106 -14.64 -5.86 0.47
CA ILE A 106 -13.19 -5.71 0.48
C ILE A 106 -12.85 -4.37 1.14
N LEU A 107 -12.08 -4.41 2.22
CA LEU A 107 -11.66 -3.20 2.93
C LEU A 107 -10.54 -2.46 2.17
N GLU A 108 -10.49 -1.14 2.32
CA GLU A 108 -9.31 -0.37 1.93
C GLU A 108 -8.08 -0.76 2.78
N PRO A 109 -6.86 -0.71 2.22
CA PRO A 109 -6.53 -0.27 0.86
C PRO A 109 -6.71 -1.35 -0.23
N ALA A 110 -7.14 -2.56 0.14
CA ALA A 110 -7.11 -3.72 -0.75
C ALA A 110 -8.08 -3.60 -1.92
N VAL A 111 -9.27 -3.03 -1.72
CA VAL A 111 -10.27 -2.86 -2.78
C VAL A 111 -9.77 -1.96 -3.89
N THR A 112 -9.08 -0.86 -3.56
CA THR A 112 -8.49 0.04 -4.55
C THR A 112 -7.43 -0.68 -5.39
N TYR A 113 -6.54 -1.45 -4.75
CA TYR A 113 -5.56 -2.27 -5.46
C TYR A 113 -6.19 -3.34 -6.34
N PHE A 114 -7.25 -3.98 -5.84
CA PHE A 114 -7.94 -5.05 -6.55
C PHE A 114 -8.69 -4.50 -7.77
N ARG A 115 -9.39 -3.37 -7.65
CA ARG A 115 -10.03 -2.68 -8.79
C ARG A 115 -9.04 -2.39 -9.91
N LYS A 116 -7.85 -1.90 -9.57
CA LYS A 116 -6.77 -1.69 -10.55
C LYS A 116 -6.25 -3.00 -11.15
N HIS A 117 -6.28 -4.09 -10.41
CA HIS A 117 -5.87 -5.40 -10.91
C HIS A 117 -6.85 -5.91 -11.99
N ILE A 118 -8.16 -5.76 -11.76
CA ILE A 118 -9.25 -6.23 -12.62
C ILE A 118 -9.77 -5.19 -13.62
N GLU A 119 -9.09 -4.05 -13.79
CA GLU A 119 -9.54 -2.93 -14.63
C GLU A 119 -9.90 -3.35 -16.07
N TYR A 120 -9.28 -4.41 -16.58
CA TYR A 120 -9.53 -4.96 -17.91
C TYR A 120 -10.15 -6.36 -17.89
N SER A 121 -10.57 -6.84 -16.72
CA SER A 121 -11.28 -8.12 -16.58
C SER A 121 -12.78 -7.91 -16.77
N THR A 122 -13.47 -8.93 -17.28
CA THR A 122 -14.93 -8.97 -17.23
C THR A 122 -15.38 -9.24 -15.79
N CYS A 123 -16.40 -8.52 -15.33
CA CYS A 123 -17.00 -8.75 -14.01
C CYS A 123 -18.36 -9.43 -14.18
N PRO A 124 -18.73 -10.38 -13.30
CA PRO A 124 -20.04 -11.01 -13.37
C PRO A 124 -21.15 -10.03 -12.97
N VAL A 125 -22.32 -10.19 -13.59
CA VAL A 125 -23.56 -9.55 -13.14
C VAL A 125 -24.35 -10.60 -12.36
N ILE A 126 -24.53 -10.39 -11.06
CA ILE A 126 -25.22 -11.34 -10.16
C ILE A 126 -26.59 -10.75 -9.81
N GLU A 127 -27.64 -11.16 -10.53
CA GLU A 127 -29.00 -10.60 -10.36
C GLU A 127 -29.58 -10.82 -8.96
N GLU A 128 -29.16 -11.88 -8.28
CA GLU A 128 -29.58 -12.27 -6.94
C GLU A 128 -28.95 -11.41 -5.83
N ASP A 129 -27.93 -10.63 -6.17
CA ASP A 129 -27.21 -9.77 -5.23
C ASP A 129 -27.89 -8.41 -5.06
N SER A 130 -27.72 -7.80 -3.88
CA SER A 130 -28.19 -6.43 -3.64
C SER A 130 -27.47 -5.40 -4.52
N GLU A 131 -26.22 -5.69 -4.93
CA GLU A 131 -25.45 -4.84 -5.84
C GLU A 131 -24.92 -5.66 -7.04
N PRO A 132 -25.78 -6.00 -8.03
CA PRO A 132 -25.46 -6.96 -9.08
C PRO A 132 -24.19 -6.67 -9.89
N MET A 133 -23.84 -5.39 -10.04
CA MET A 133 -22.67 -4.93 -10.81
C MET A 133 -21.43 -4.64 -9.96
N GLN A 134 -21.49 -4.84 -8.63
CA GLN A 134 -20.36 -4.62 -7.71
C GLN A 134 -19.74 -5.95 -7.26
N CYS A 135 -19.67 -6.91 -8.18
CA CYS A 135 -19.11 -8.24 -7.96
C CYS A 135 -17.88 -8.47 -8.87
N ALA A 136 -16.95 -9.30 -8.41
CA ALA A 136 -15.82 -9.77 -9.20
C ALA A 136 -15.70 -11.29 -9.07
N TYR A 137 -15.15 -11.96 -10.09
CA TYR A 137 -14.95 -13.41 -10.01
C TYR A 137 -14.02 -13.77 -8.85
N ALA A 138 -14.35 -14.86 -8.14
CA ALA A 138 -13.51 -15.34 -7.04
C ALA A 138 -12.11 -15.77 -7.53
N SER A 139 -11.99 -16.24 -8.77
CA SER A 139 -10.71 -16.55 -9.41
C SER A 139 -9.80 -15.33 -9.53
N ASP A 140 -10.34 -14.17 -9.89
CA ASP A 140 -9.57 -12.93 -10.00
C ASP A 140 -9.08 -12.48 -8.61
N TRP A 141 -9.93 -12.59 -7.59
CA TRP A 141 -9.57 -12.30 -6.21
C TRP A 141 -8.44 -13.21 -5.70
N LEU A 142 -8.54 -14.52 -5.93
CA LEU A 142 -7.50 -15.46 -5.54
C LEU A 142 -6.19 -15.24 -6.33
N SER A 143 -6.28 -14.90 -7.61
CA SER A 143 -5.12 -14.55 -8.44
C SER A 143 -4.42 -13.30 -7.91
N PHE A 144 -5.19 -12.26 -7.56
CA PHE A 144 -4.70 -11.04 -6.95
C PHE A 144 -3.93 -11.32 -5.64
N LEU A 145 -4.50 -12.11 -4.73
CA LEU A 145 -3.84 -12.49 -3.48
C LEU A 145 -2.56 -13.31 -3.72
N ALA A 146 -2.57 -14.18 -4.72
CA ALA A 146 -1.41 -14.97 -5.12
C ALA A 146 -0.36 -14.17 -5.92
N ARG A 147 -0.63 -12.89 -6.25
CA ARG A 147 0.16 -12.04 -7.15
C ARG A 147 0.39 -12.67 -8.53
N ARG A 148 -0.60 -13.40 -9.03
CA ARG A 148 -0.60 -14.00 -10.37
C ARG A 148 -1.37 -13.09 -11.32
N ARG A 149 -0.99 -13.09 -12.59
CA ARG A 149 -1.73 -12.48 -13.70
C ARG A 149 -1.81 -13.51 -14.81
#